data_AF-A0A6P3VLH9-F1
#
_entry.id   AF-A0A6P3VLH9-F1
#
_cell.length_a   1.000
_cell.length_b   1.000
_cell.length_c   1.000
_cell.angle_alpha   90.00
_cell.angle_beta   90.00
_cell.angle_gamma   90.00
#
_symmetry.space_group_name_H-M   'P 1'
#
loop_
_entity.id
_entity.type
_entity.pdbx_description
1 polymer ?
#
loop_
_entity_poly.entity_id
_entity_poly.type
_entity_poly.pdbx_seq_one_letter_code
_entity_poly.pdbx_strand_id
1 'polypeptide(L)'
;MGHVNVCLKWLFIVFNTLSGIVGIVFMVLGRLASSTATIQGGKMNVVWLAYLLGGAIAVMSFVGVLGAIQQKTSVLKVFCGFVFIGMLICVIFGAYVASQRSASTKEGQEFLSTAQFKEELKTHQDMYKFECCGTNHYTDWGPILPDSCSCPPMYQGTPTCQSVWTFGTRYIYKEPCVPYLLRMLNTVIDIVVGIFFGLAIVALIGIFMAIVMILQIRSTNEDVRPPPYHGANFSQTFV
;
A
#
# COMPACT_ATOMS: atom_id res chain seq x y z
N MET A 1 19.09 -32.37 -18.75
CA MET A 1 18.72 -31.05 -18.17
C MET A 1 17.82 -31.34 -16.98
N GLY A 2 18.28 -31.14 -15.75
CA GLY A 2 17.40 -31.32 -14.59
C GLY A 2 16.27 -30.29 -14.64
N HIS A 3 15.07 -30.77 -14.36
CA HIS A 3 13.86 -30.06 -14.74
C HIS A 3 13.35 -29.26 -13.54
N VAL A 4 13.57 -27.95 -13.53
CA VAL A 4 12.83 -27.04 -12.62
C VAL A 4 11.34 -27.30 -12.81
N ASN A 5 10.57 -27.37 -11.73
CA ASN A 5 9.13 -27.65 -11.82
C ASN A 5 8.47 -26.62 -12.75
N VAL A 6 7.88 -27.09 -13.86
CA VAL A 6 7.26 -26.26 -14.89
C VAL A 6 6.24 -25.31 -14.28
N CYS A 7 5.41 -25.83 -13.37
CA CYS A 7 4.37 -25.06 -12.70
C CYS A 7 4.97 -23.92 -11.87
N LEU A 8 5.99 -24.19 -11.06
CA LEU A 8 6.67 -23.17 -10.26
C LEU A 8 7.32 -22.08 -11.12
N LYS A 9 7.97 -22.48 -12.23
CA LYS A 9 8.59 -21.53 -13.16
C LYS A 9 7.55 -20.58 -13.75
N TRP A 10 6.43 -21.11 -14.25
CA TRP A 10 5.36 -20.29 -14.81
C TRP A 10 4.66 -19.43 -13.75
N LEU A 11 4.40 -19.97 -12.56
CA LEU A 11 3.85 -19.23 -11.43
C LEU A 11 4.71 -18.00 -11.11
N PHE A 12 6.03 -18.19 -11.00
CA PHE A 12 6.96 -17.10 -10.70
C PHE A 12 7.04 -16.07 -11.83
N ILE A 13 7.02 -16.51 -13.09
CA ILE A 13 6.99 -15.60 -14.25
C ILE A 13 5.70 -14.78 -14.26
N VAL A 14 4.54 -15.41 -14.06
CA VAL A 14 3.23 -14.73 -14.02
C VAL A 14 3.19 -13.74 -12.87
N PHE A 15 3.62 -14.14 -11.67
CA PHE A 15 3.70 -13.28 -10.49
C PHE A 15 4.52 -12.00 -10.73
N ASN A 16 5.73 -12.14 -11.29
CA ASN A 16 6.58 -10.99 -11.60
C ASN A 16 5.99 -10.16 -12.75
N THR A 17 5.39 -10.78 -13.77
CA THR A 17 4.76 -10.05 -14.88
C THR A 17 3.60 -9.18 -14.38
N LEU A 18 2.73 -9.72 -13.53
CA LEU A 18 1.64 -8.97 -12.90
C LEU A 18 2.18 -7.82 -12.04
N SER A 19 3.23 -8.07 -11.25
CA SER A 19 3.89 -7.04 -10.45
C SER A 19 4.45 -5.90 -11.33
N GLY A 20 5.04 -6.25 -12.49
CA GLY A 20 5.54 -5.28 -13.45
C GLY A 20 4.44 -4.42 -14.05
N ILE A 21 3.29 -5.03 -14.39
CA ILE A 21 2.10 -4.30 -14.87
C ILE A 21 1.61 -3.33 -13.80
N VAL A 22 1.53 -3.76 -12.53
CA VAL A 22 1.15 -2.88 -11.41
C VAL A 22 2.12 -1.69 -11.29
N GLY A 23 3.43 -1.92 -11.42
CA GLY A 23 4.44 -0.86 -11.42
C GLY A 23 4.23 0.15 -12.56
N ILE A 24 3.93 -0.32 -13.77
CA ILE A 24 3.65 0.55 -14.93
C ILE A 24 2.36 1.34 -14.72
N VAL A 25 1.28 0.70 -14.27
CA VAL A 25 0.01 1.37 -13.96
C VAL A 25 0.23 2.46 -12.91
N PHE A 26 1.02 2.18 -11.87
CA PHE A 26 1.33 3.16 -10.83
C PHE A 26 2.04 4.40 -11.38
N MET A 27 2.99 4.22 -12.31
CA MET A 27 3.66 5.35 -12.99
C MET A 27 2.69 6.18 -13.84
N VAL A 28 1.77 5.53 -14.57
CA VAL A 28 0.75 6.21 -15.40
C VAL A 28 -0.22 6.99 -14.53
N LEU A 29 -0.72 6.39 -13.44
CA LEU A 29 -1.59 7.06 -12.48
C LEU A 29 -0.90 8.27 -11.84
N GLY A 30 0.40 8.16 -11.51
CA GLY A 30 1.20 9.27 -11.00
C GLY A 30 1.22 10.49 -11.94
N ARG A 31 1.23 10.26 -13.26
CA ARG A 31 1.11 11.35 -14.25
C ARG A 31 -0.28 11.95 -14.32
N LEU A 32 -1.31 11.12 -14.35
CA LEU A 32 -2.69 11.62 -14.42
C LEU A 32 -3.00 12.49 -13.18
N ALA A 33 -2.61 12.04 -12.00
CA ALA A 33 -2.76 12.80 -10.76
C ALA A 33 -2.01 14.14 -10.78
N SER A 34 -0.84 14.19 -11.44
CA SER A 34 -0.07 15.44 -11.59
C SER A 34 -0.76 16.50 -12.43
N SER A 35 -1.47 16.07 -13.47
CA SER A 35 -2.15 16.98 -14.40
C SER A 35 -3.39 17.63 -13.78
N THR A 36 -3.95 17.02 -12.74
CA THR A 36 -5.16 17.48 -12.05
C THR A 36 -4.86 18.21 -10.74
N ALA A 37 -3.67 18.04 -10.16
CA ALA A 37 -3.32 18.59 -8.86
C ALA A 37 -2.15 19.59 -8.95
N THR A 38 -2.47 20.89 -8.97
CA THR A 38 -1.50 21.99 -8.86
C THR A 38 -0.99 22.07 -7.41
N ILE A 39 -0.18 21.11 -6.98
CA ILE A 39 0.39 21.10 -5.63
C ILE A 39 1.55 22.09 -5.59
N GLN A 40 1.26 23.35 -5.24
CA GLN A 40 2.28 24.32 -4.85
C GLN A 40 2.71 24.06 -3.40
N GLY A 41 3.99 23.74 -3.21
CA GLY A 41 4.64 23.82 -1.90
C GLY A 41 5.37 22.56 -1.43
N GLY A 42 6.67 22.48 -1.71
CA GLY A 42 7.65 21.84 -0.83
C GLY A 42 7.88 20.32 -0.88
N LYS A 43 9.04 19.95 -1.46
CA LYS A 43 9.83 18.71 -1.29
C LYS A 43 9.18 17.36 -1.67
N MET A 44 9.59 16.88 -2.85
CA MET A 44 9.25 15.63 -3.55
C MET A 44 7.80 15.58 -4.07
N ASN A 45 7.62 15.96 -5.34
CA ASN A 45 6.33 15.83 -6.03
C ASN A 45 5.86 14.37 -5.91
N VAL A 46 4.60 14.16 -5.50
CA VAL A 46 3.93 12.83 -5.44
C VAL A 46 4.14 12.05 -6.76
N VAL A 47 4.23 12.77 -7.86
CA VAL A 47 4.57 12.28 -9.20
C VAL A 47 5.94 11.59 -9.26
N TRP A 48 6.99 12.24 -8.73
CA TRP A 48 8.34 11.68 -8.69
C TRP A 48 8.40 10.44 -7.81
N LEU A 49 7.69 10.45 -6.68
CA LEU A 49 7.58 9.28 -5.82
C LEU A 49 6.89 8.11 -6.55
N ALA A 50 5.82 8.38 -7.29
CA ALA A 50 5.14 7.38 -8.11
C ALA A 50 6.06 6.77 -9.18
N TYR A 51 6.88 7.61 -9.82
CA TYR A 51 7.88 7.16 -10.79
C TYR A 51 8.97 6.29 -10.20
N LEU A 52 9.56 6.71 -9.07
CA LEU A 52 10.63 5.95 -8.43
C LEU A 52 10.13 4.59 -7.93
N LEU A 53 8.99 4.55 -7.24
CA LEU A 53 8.42 3.31 -6.72
C LEU A 53 7.93 2.40 -7.84
N GLY A 54 7.12 2.92 -8.77
CA GLY A 54 6.59 2.14 -9.88
C GLY A 54 7.68 1.63 -10.81
N GLY A 55 8.71 2.46 -11.08
CA GLY A 55 9.88 2.10 -11.86
C GLY A 55 10.71 1.01 -11.19
N ALA A 56 10.97 1.13 -9.88
CA ALA A 56 11.67 0.09 -9.12
C ALA A 56 10.94 -1.26 -9.17
N ILE A 57 9.62 -1.26 -8.99
CA ILE A 57 8.79 -2.47 -9.08
C ILE A 57 8.88 -3.08 -10.50
N ALA A 58 8.76 -2.27 -11.54
CA ALA A 58 8.84 -2.75 -12.93
C ALA A 58 10.22 -3.33 -13.28
N VAL A 59 11.31 -2.66 -12.86
CA VAL A 59 12.68 -3.15 -13.06
C VAL A 59 12.91 -4.47 -12.32
N MET A 60 12.53 -4.54 -11.04
CA MET A 60 12.70 -5.76 -10.25
C MET A 60 11.87 -6.92 -10.80
N SER A 61 10.67 -6.63 -11.30
CA SER A 61 9.81 -7.61 -11.98
C SER A 61 10.47 -8.16 -13.24
N PHE A 62 11.08 -7.30 -14.05
CA PHE A 62 11.82 -7.72 -15.24
C PHE A 62 13.04 -8.58 -14.86
N VAL A 63 13.80 -8.19 -13.84
CA VAL A 63 14.91 -9.00 -13.30
C VAL A 63 14.43 -10.37 -12.83
N GLY A 64 13.26 -10.45 -12.17
CA GLY A 64 12.63 -11.71 -11.77
C GLY A 64 12.33 -12.62 -12.96
N VAL A 65 11.67 -12.09 -13.99
CA VAL A 65 11.37 -12.84 -15.23
C VAL A 65 12.65 -13.31 -15.93
N LEU A 66 13.67 -12.45 -16.05
CA LEU A 66 14.95 -12.82 -16.62
C LEU A 66 15.67 -13.91 -15.80
N GLY A 67 15.67 -13.79 -14.48
CA GLY A 67 16.24 -14.81 -13.58
C GLY A 67 15.59 -16.17 -13.78
N ALA A 68 14.27 -16.18 -14.01
CA ALA A 68 13.51 -17.40 -14.24
C ALA A 68 13.77 -18.05 -15.60
N ILE A 69 13.91 -17.23 -16.66
CA ILE A 69 14.18 -17.71 -18.03
C ILE A 69 15.62 -18.20 -18.14
N GLN A 70 16.58 -17.41 -17.64
CA GLN A 70 18.01 -17.73 -17.74
C GLN A 70 18.43 -18.86 -16.82
N GLN A 71 17.63 -19.20 -15.80
CA GLN A 71 17.96 -20.19 -14.76
C GLN A 71 19.31 -19.92 -14.08
N LYS A 72 19.73 -18.65 -14.03
CA LYS A 72 20.97 -18.23 -13.37
C LYS A 72 20.70 -17.87 -11.92
N THR A 73 21.21 -18.68 -11.00
CA THR A 73 21.02 -18.48 -9.55
C THR A 73 21.56 -17.14 -9.07
N SER A 74 22.61 -16.58 -9.70
CA SER A 74 23.13 -15.25 -9.34
C SER A 74 22.11 -14.13 -9.54
N VAL A 75 21.36 -14.14 -10.66
CA VAL A 75 20.33 -13.11 -10.94
C VAL A 75 19.20 -13.23 -9.91
N LEU A 76 18.80 -14.46 -9.60
CA LEU A 76 17.71 -14.73 -8.66
C LEU A 76 18.10 -14.40 -7.20
N LYS A 77 19.37 -14.57 -6.83
CA LYS A 77 19.92 -14.10 -5.54
C LYS A 77 19.90 -12.57 -5.43
N VAL A 78 20.29 -11.87 -6.49
CA VAL A 78 20.22 -10.40 -6.55
C VAL A 78 18.77 -9.93 -6.42
N PHE A 79 17.83 -10.57 -7.12
CA PHE A 79 16.40 -10.33 -6.97
C PHE A 79 15.96 -10.47 -5.51
N CYS A 80 16.27 -11.60 -4.85
CA CYS A 80 15.93 -11.82 -3.45
C CYS A 80 16.50 -10.73 -2.53
N GLY A 81 17.76 -10.33 -2.74
CA GLY A 81 18.41 -9.31 -1.92
C GLY A 81 17.69 -7.96 -1.97
N PHE A 82 17.40 -7.46 -3.17
CA PHE A 82 16.69 -6.18 -3.33
C PHE A 82 15.24 -6.24 -2.84
N VAL A 83 14.51 -7.34 -3.14
CA VAL A 83 13.13 -7.51 -2.64
C VAL A 83 13.10 -7.60 -1.12
N PHE A 84 14.08 -8.26 -0.50
CA PHE A 84 14.21 -8.34 0.95
C PHE A 84 14.49 -6.97 1.58
N ILE A 85 15.39 -6.18 1.00
CA ILE A 85 15.63 -4.80 1.46
C ILE A 85 14.35 -3.97 1.33
N GLY A 86 13.65 -4.05 0.20
CA GLY A 86 12.37 -3.35 0.00
C GLY A 86 11.30 -3.77 1.00
N MET A 87 11.23 -5.06 1.34
CA MET A 87 10.35 -5.59 2.38
C MET A 87 10.67 -5.00 3.75
N LEU A 88 11.95 -4.92 4.15
CA LEU A 88 12.33 -4.31 5.42
C LEU A 88 11.95 -2.83 5.47
N ILE A 89 12.16 -2.10 4.38
CA ILE A 89 11.72 -0.71 4.24
C ILE A 89 10.21 -0.61 4.45
N CYS A 90 9.41 -1.44 3.78
CA CYS A 90 7.95 -1.43 3.93
C CYS A 90 7.51 -1.70 5.38
N VAL A 91 8.13 -2.68 6.05
CA VAL A 91 7.82 -2.99 7.45
C VAL A 91 8.20 -1.84 8.39
N ILE A 92 9.38 -1.25 8.21
CA ILE A 92 9.85 -0.13 9.03
C ILE A 92 8.93 1.08 8.85
N PHE A 93 8.62 1.45 7.60
CA PHE A 93 7.72 2.58 7.32
C PHE A 93 6.29 2.31 7.80
N GLY A 94 5.76 1.11 7.56
CA GLY A 94 4.43 0.73 8.05
C GLY A 94 4.34 0.79 9.58
N ALA A 95 5.35 0.28 10.29
CA ALA A 95 5.43 0.37 11.74
C ALA A 95 5.60 1.81 12.24
N TYR A 96 6.41 2.63 11.56
CA TYR A 96 6.58 4.05 11.87
C TYR A 96 5.25 4.79 11.75
N VAL A 97 4.53 4.66 10.63
CA VAL A 97 3.22 5.30 10.42
C VAL A 97 2.22 4.82 11.48
N ALA A 98 2.19 3.52 11.78
CA ALA A 98 1.32 2.98 12.82
C ALA A 98 1.64 3.57 14.21
N SER A 99 2.93 3.77 14.53
CA SER A 99 3.34 4.35 15.81
C SER A 99 2.92 5.82 15.95
N GLN A 100 2.86 6.56 14.83
CA GLN A 100 2.48 7.96 14.80
C GLN A 100 0.97 8.19 14.90
N ARG A 101 0.15 7.12 14.84
CA ARG A 101 -1.33 7.23 14.87
C ARG A 101 -1.86 8.10 16.00
N SER A 102 -1.35 7.89 17.21
CA SER A 102 -1.83 8.62 18.39
C SER A 102 -1.42 10.09 18.35
N ALA A 103 -0.22 10.40 17.85
CA ALA A 103 0.25 11.77 17.66
C ALA A 103 -0.55 12.49 16.57
N SER A 104 -0.72 11.88 15.39
CA SER A 104 -1.49 12.47 14.29
C SER A 104 -2.96 12.66 14.64
N THR A 105 -3.56 11.76 15.42
CA THR A 105 -4.95 11.94 15.89
C THR A 105 -5.07 13.11 16.85
N LYS A 106 -4.10 13.30 17.76
CA LYS A 106 -4.07 14.44 18.68
C LYS A 106 -3.90 15.76 17.93
N GLU A 107 -2.91 15.82 17.04
CA GLU A 107 -2.65 17.00 16.20
C GLU A 107 -3.87 17.33 15.32
N GLY A 108 -4.48 16.31 14.70
CA GLY A 108 -5.73 16.46 13.96
C GLY A 108 -6.86 17.01 14.84
N GLN A 109 -6.99 16.53 16.08
CA GLN A 109 -8.01 17.03 16.99
C GLN A 109 -7.76 18.49 17.38
N GLU A 110 -6.51 18.86 17.68
CA GLU A 110 -6.13 20.25 17.99
C GLU A 110 -6.43 21.18 16.81
N PHE A 111 -6.03 20.78 15.60
CA PHE A 111 -6.33 21.53 14.37
C PHE A 111 -7.83 21.71 14.15
N LEU A 112 -8.61 20.61 14.18
CA LEU A 112 -10.06 20.63 13.96
C LEU A 112 -10.83 21.41 15.06
N SER A 113 -10.24 21.54 16.24
CA SER A 113 -10.84 22.29 17.35
C SER A 113 -10.63 23.81 17.28
N THR A 114 -9.71 24.28 16.42
CA THR A 114 -9.31 25.68 16.29
C THR A 114 -10.45 26.55 15.73
N ALA A 115 -10.55 27.80 16.20
CA ALA A 115 -11.58 28.74 15.74
C ALA A 115 -11.54 28.97 14.23
N GLN A 116 -10.33 29.10 13.66
CA GLN A 116 -10.10 29.25 12.23
C GLN A 116 -10.71 28.09 11.42
N PHE A 117 -10.40 26.84 11.79
CA PHE A 117 -10.95 25.68 11.09
C PHE A 117 -12.47 25.61 11.22
N LYS A 118 -13.03 25.88 12.41
CA LYS A 118 -14.49 25.88 12.62
C LYS A 118 -15.21 26.93 11.78
N GLU A 119 -14.61 28.11 11.62
CA GLU A 119 -15.13 29.18 10.77
C GLU A 119 -15.04 28.82 9.27
N GLU A 120 -13.92 28.25 8.85
CA GLU A 120 -13.73 27.76 7.48
C GLU A 120 -14.71 26.63 7.15
N LEU A 121 -14.89 25.67 8.07
CA LEU A 121 -15.89 24.61 7.94
C LEU A 121 -17.29 25.19 7.86
N LYS A 122 -17.65 26.16 8.70
CA LYS A 122 -18.96 26.84 8.64
C LYS A 122 -19.21 27.49 7.29
N THR A 123 -18.19 28.14 6.74
CA THR A 123 -18.28 28.91 5.49
C THR A 123 -18.30 28.00 4.26
N HIS A 124 -17.62 26.87 4.32
CA HIS A 124 -17.39 25.99 3.17
C HIS A 124 -18.02 24.60 3.30
N GLN A 125 -18.83 24.31 4.32
CA GLN A 125 -19.41 22.97 4.53
C GLN A 125 -20.14 22.42 3.31
N ASP A 126 -20.87 23.30 2.61
CA ASP A 126 -21.63 22.95 1.41
C ASP A 126 -20.76 22.52 0.22
N MET A 127 -19.48 22.91 0.21
CA MET A 127 -18.52 22.47 -0.79
C MET A 127 -18.08 21.02 -0.57
N TYR A 128 -17.90 20.61 0.69
CA TYR A 128 -17.29 19.33 1.03
C TYR A 128 -18.26 18.15 1.05
N LYS A 129 -19.57 18.40 1.20
CA LYS A 129 -20.63 17.37 1.24
C LYS A 129 -20.33 16.19 2.17
N PHE A 130 -19.72 16.47 3.33
CA PHE A 130 -19.48 15.45 4.33
C PHE A 130 -20.79 14.93 4.93
N GLU A 131 -20.82 13.66 5.31
CA GLU A 131 -21.97 13.01 5.96
C GLU A 131 -22.03 13.36 7.46
N CYS A 132 -21.96 14.65 7.77
CA CYS A 132 -21.93 15.18 9.13
C CYS A 132 -22.66 16.53 9.22
N CYS A 133 -22.98 16.98 10.44
CA CYS A 133 -23.60 18.30 10.65
C CYS A 133 -23.10 19.01 11.90
N GLY A 134 -22.64 20.26 11.72
CA GLY A 134 -22.09 21.09 12.80
C GLY A 134 -20.63 20.77 13.10
N THR A 135 -20.02 21.53 14.02
CA THR A 135 -18.62 21.26 14.41
C THR A 135 -18.58 20.10 15.40
N ASN A 136 -19.19 20.31 16.57
CA ASN A 136 -19.40 19.32 17.61
C ASN A 136 -20.88 19.01 17.80
N HIS A 137 -21.76 19.93 17.38
CA HIS A 137 -23.20 19.75 17.43
C HIS A 137 -23.89 20.55 16.31
N TYR A 138 -25.04 20.08 15.81
CA TYR A 138 -25.74 20.74 14.71
C TYR A 138 -26.19 22.17 15.04
N THR A 139 -26.38 22.47 16.33
CA THR A 139 -26.78 23.80 16.82
C THR A 139 -25.71 24.86 16.61
N ASP A 140 -24.46 24.47 16.32
CA ASP A 140 -23.36 25.40 16.03
C ASP A 140 -23.68 26.30 14.80
N TRP A 141 -24.53 25.81 13.90
CA TRP A 141 -25.00 26.51 12.70
C TRP A 141 -26.17 27.45 12.95
N GLY A 142 -26.79 27.39 14.12
CA GLY A 142 -27.96 28.20 14.46
C GLY A 142 -29.23 27.70 13.77
N PRO A 143 -30.22 28.57 13.53
CA PRO A 143 -31.54 28.16 13.03
C PRO A 143 -31.55 27.78 11.55
N ILE A 144 -30.59 28.26 10.77
CA ILE A 144 -30.48 28.00 9.33
C ILE A 144 -29.39 26.95 9.13
N LEU A 145 -29.80 25.71 8.85
CA LEU A 145 -28.90 24.60 8.59
C LEU A 145 -28.48 24.57 7.11
N PRO A 146 -27.18 24.42 6.80
CA PRO A 146 -26.68 24.27 5.44
C PRO A 146 -27.22 23.00 4.79
N ASP A 147 -27.33 22.99 3.46
CA ASP A 147 -27.94 21.88 2.75
C ASP A 147 -27.09 20.61 2.83
N SER A 148 -25.77 20.72 3.01
CA SER A 148 -24.88 19.59 3.25
C SER A 148 -25.20 18.79 4.52
N CYS A 149 -25.91 19.39 5.49
CA CYS A 149 -26.37 18.66 6.67
C CYS A 149 -27.51 17.68 6.34
N SER A 150 -28.18 17.84 5.20
CA SER A 150 -29.39 17.09 4.85
C SER A 150 -29.09 15.60 4.68
N CYS A 151 -29.83 14.77 5.40
CA CYS A 151 -29.72 13.33 5.29
C CYS A 151 -30.62 12.78 4.15
N PRO A 152 -30.12 11.86 3.29
CA PRO A 152 -30.91 11.28 2.21
C PRO A 152 -32.13 10.50 2.74
N PRO A 153 -33.26 10.49 1.99
CA PRO A 153 -34.48 9.78 2.39
C PRO A 153 -34.28 8.30 2.71
N MET A 154 -33.36 7.65 1.99
CA MET A 154 -33.02 6.23 2.18
C MET A 154 -32.49 5.91 3.59
N TYR A 155 -31.91 6.90 4.29
CA TYR A 155 -31.35 6.72 5.63
C TYR A 155 -32.26 7.26 6.74
N GLN A 156 -33.45 7.75 6.42
CA GLN A 156 -34.42 8.18 7.43
C GLN A 156 -34.89 6.98 8.26
N GLY A 157 -34.89 7.12 9.58
CA GLY A 157 -35.22 6.03 10.52
C GLY A 157 -34.03 5.11 10.86
N THR A 158 -32.86 5.34 10.26
CA THR A 158 -31.61 4.67 10.66
C THR A 158 -30.86 5.50 11.70
N PRO A 159 -29.94 4.92 12.49
CA PRO A 159 -29.21 5.66 13.53
C PRO A 159 -28.26 6.74 13.00
N THR A 160 -28.03 6.81 11.68
CA THR A 160 -27.17 7.82 11.05
C THR A 160 -27.84 9.19 10.96
N CYS A 161 -29.18 9.24 11.04
CA CYS A 161 -29.93 10.46 10.83
C CYS A 161 -30.87 10.78 12.00
N GLN A 162 -31.12 12.07 12.19
CA GLN A 162 -32.01 12.58 13.21
C GLN A 162 -32.93 13.65 12.63
N SER A 163 -34.18 13.68 13.09
CA SER A 163 -35.11 14.77 12.77
C SER A 163 -34.87 15.94 13.70
N VAL A 164 -34.69 17.12 13.14
CA VAL A 164 -34.59 18.38 13.89
C VAL A 164 -35.68 19.33 13.43
N TRP A 165 -36.12 20.20 14.34
CA TRP A 165 -37.07 21.26 14.03
C TRP A 165 -36.32 22.58 13.85
N THR A 166 -36.39 23.15 12.65
CA THR A 166 -35.91 24.51 12.38
C THR A 166 -37.08 25.36 11.88
N PHE A 167 -37.24 25.51 10.56
CA PHE A 167 -38.40 26.13 9.92
C PHE A 167 -39.33 25.06 9.35
N GLY A 168 -39.52 23.99 10.11
CA GLY A 168 -40.12 22.73 9.68
C GLY A 168 -39.25 21.53 10.07
N THR A 169 -39.79 20.33 9.94
CA THR A 169 -39.05 19.09 10.22
C THR A 169 -38.06 18.82 9.09
N ARG A 170 -36.75 18.82 9.39
CA ARG A 170 -35.67 18.38 8.49
C ARG A 170 -34.99 17.15 9.07
N TYR A 171 -34.53 16.25 8.21
CA TYR A 171 -33.67 15.13 8.59
C TYR A 171 -32.22 15.51 8.28
N ILE A 172 -31.35 15.42 9.29
CA ILE A 172 -29.93 15.74 9.16
C ILE A 172 -29.06 14.57 9.60
N TYR A 173 -27.80 14.57 9.16
CA TYR A 173 -26.79 13.68 9.71
C TYR A 173 -26.66 13.90 11.22
N LYS A 174 -26.65 12.79 11.96
CA LYS A 174 -26.51 12.80 13.42
C LYS A 174 -25.06 13.03 13.86
N GLU A 175 -24.10 12.58 13.07
CA GLU A 175 -22.68 12.66 13.41
C GLU A 175 -22.15 14.10 13.25
N PRO A 176 -21.40 14.64 14.22
CA PRO A 176 -20.74 15.94 14.07
C PRO A 176 -19.49 15.85 13.19
N CYS A 177 -19.10 16.97 12.57
CA CYS A 177 -18.03 16.94 11.58
C CYS A 177 -16.63 16.74 12.16
N VAL A 178 -16.32 17.23 13.36
CA VAL A 178 -15.01 17.01 14.00
C VAL A 178 -14.72 15.51 14.22
N PRO A 179 -15.58 14.73 14.92
CA PRO A 179 -15.33 13.30 15.08
C PRO A 179 -15.41 12.52 13.76
N TYR A 180 -16.24 12.94 12.80
CA TYR A 180 -16.28 12.36 11.46
C TYR A 180 -14.92 12.51 10.75
N LEU A 181 -14.35 13.72 10.75
CA LEU A 181 -13.05 14.00 10.11
C LEU A 181 -11.89 13.28 10.81
N LEU A 182 -11.91 13.19 12.13
CA LEU A 182 -10.94 12.38 12.88
C LEU A 182 -11.03 10.89 12.54
N ARG A 183 -12.25 10.37 12.34
CA ARG A 183 -12.44 8.99 11.90
C ARG A 183 -11.87 8.80 10.50
N MET A 184 -12.17 9.71 9.58
CA MET A 184 -11.61 9.69 8.22
C MET A 184 -10.08 9.71 8.24
N LEU A 185 -9.46 10.55 9.07
CA LEU A 185 -8.00 10.58 9.26
C LEU A 185 -7.47 9.21 9.74
N ASN A 186 -8.10 8.63 10.76
CA ASN A 186 -7.70 7.33 11.29
C ASN A 186 -7.86 6.21 10.26
N THR A 187 -8.95 6.22 9.49
CA THR A 187 -9.18 5.26 8.42
C THR A 187 -8.11 5.38 7.32
N VAL A 188 -7.70 6.59 6.96
CA VAL A 188 -6.60 6.80 6.01
C VAL A 188 -5.29 6.22 6.56
N ILE A 189 -4.97 6.47 7.84
CA ILE A 189 -3.78 5.88 8.48
C ILE A 189 -3.85 4.35 8.44
N ASP A 190 -4.99 3.75 8.79
CA ASP A 190 -5.19 2.29 8.77
C ASP A 190 -4.99 1.71 7.36
N ILE A 191 -5.54 2.35 6.33
CA ILE A 191 -5.37 1.95 4.93
C ILE A 191 -3.89 2.00 4.54
N VAL A 192 -3.20 3.10 4.85
CA VAL A 192 -1.77 3.28 4.52
C VAL A 192 -0.92 2.21 5.20
N VAL A 193 -1.15 1.96 6.49
CA VAL A 193 -0.48 0.91 7.25
C VAL A 193 -0.76 -0.46 6.61
N GLY A 194 -2.02 -0.76 6.29
CA GLY A 194 -2.42 -1.98 5.61
C GLY A 194 -1.71 -2.21 4.28
N ILE A 195 -1.53 -1.15 3.47
CA ILE A 195 -0.80 -1.22 2.20
C ILE A 195 0.66 -1.62 2.43
N PHE A 196 1.37 -0.99 3.38
CA PHE A 196 2.78 -1.31 3.64
C PHE A 196 2.97 -2.76 4.11
N PHE A 197 2.13 -3.23 5.04
CA PHE A 197 2.19 -4.63 5.50
C PHE A 197 1.77 -5.62 4.41
N GLY A 198 0.76 -5.29 3.60
CA GLY A 198 0.36 -6.10 2.45
C GLY A 198 1.49 -6.25 1.43
N LEU A 199 2.18 -5.17 1.09
CA LEU A 199 3.35 -5.21 0.19
C LEU A 199 4.49 -6.07 0.77
N ALA A 200 4.73 -6.01 2.07
CA ALA A 200 5.73 -6.87 2.72
C ALA A 200 5.38 -8.36 2.59
N ILE A 201 4.10 -8.73 2.72
CA ILE A 201 3.65 -10.12 2.53
C ILE A 201 3.83 -10.56 1.07
N VAL A 202 3.48 -9.70 0.11
CA VAL A 202 3.71 -9.98 -1.32
C VAL A 202 5.20 -10.19 -1.61
N ALA A 203 6.07 -9.36 -1.03
CA ALA A 203 7.51 -9.50 -1.16
C ALA A 203 8.03 -10.82 -0.57
N LEU A 204 7.52 -11.25 0.59
CA LEU A 204 7.85 -12.55 1.19
C LEU A 204 7.48 -13.72 0.27
N ILE A 205 6.30 -13.69 -0.35
CA ILE A 205 5.86 -14.72 -1.29
C ILE A 205 6.82 -14.76 -2.50
N GLY A 206 7.19 -13.59 -3.04
CA GLY A 206 8.17 -13.47 -4.13
C GLY A 206 9.53 -14.06 -3.79
N ILE A 207 10.05 -13.75 -2.60
CA ILE A 207 11.32 -14.29 -2.09
C ILE A 207 11.24 -15.81 -1.91
N PHE A 208 10.15 -16.31 -1.32
CA PHE A 208 9.95 -17.74 -1.11
C PHE A 208 9.99 -18.51 -2.43
N MET A 209 9.22 -18.07 -3.43
CA MET A 209 9.24 -18.68 -4.76
C MET A 209 10.64 -18.64 -5.41
N ALA A 210 11.34 -17.50 -5.29
CA ALA A 210 12.69 -17.35 -5.82
C ALA A 210 13.69 -18.29 -5.12
N ILE A 211 13.62 -18.45 -3.79
CA ILE A 211 14.49 -19.38 -3.04
C ILE A 211 14.23 -20.82 -3.48
N VAL A 212 12.97 -21.26 -3.56
CA VAL A 212 12.64 -22.62 -4.01
C VAL A 212 13.17 -22.87 -5.42
N MET A 213 13.05 -21.88 -6.32
CA MET A 213 13.59 -21.97 -7.67
C MET A 213 15.12 -22.02 -7.69
N ILE A 214 15.82 -21.25 -6.85
CA ILE A 214 17.29 -21.35 -6.68
C ILE A 214 17.69 -22.75 -6.24
N LEU A 215 16.98 -23.33 -5.27
CA LEU A 215 17.25 -24.67 -4.74
C LEU A 215 17.09 -25.74 -5.82
N GLN A 216 16.02 -25.68 -6.62
CA GLN A 216 15.80 -26.64 -7.72
C GLN A 216 16.86 -26.54 -8.83
N ILE A 217 17.32 -25.32 -9.14
CA ILE A 217 18.42 -25.12 -10.11
C ILE A 217 19.73 -25.69 -9.55
N ARG A 218 19.99 -25.51 -8.25
CA ARG A 218 21.21 -26.00 -7.61
C ARG A 218 21.26 -27.53 -7.57
N SER A 219 20.17 -28.19 -7.14
CA SER A 219 20.12 -29.65 -7.09
C SER A 219 20.33 -30.26 -8.48
N THR A 220 19.67 -29.69 -9.49
CA THR A 220 19.87 -30.05 -10.90
C THR A 220 21.33 -29.96 -11.35
N ASN A 221 22.05 -28.92 -10.93
CA ASN A 221 23.45 -28.73 -11.31
C ASN A 221 24.41 -29.65 -10.54
N GLU A 222 24.03 -30.10 -9.34
CA GLU A 222 24.79 -31.09 -8.56
C GLU A 222 24.65 -32.48 -9.18
N ASP A 223 23.47 -32.89 -9.65
CA ASP A 223 23.24 -34.18 -10.33
C ASP A 223 24.03 -34.33 -11.64
N VAL A 224 24.35 -33.22 -12.33
CA VAL A 224 25.10 -33.21 -13.58
C VAL A 224 26.62 -33.29 -13.36
N ARG A 225 27.11 -32.99 -12.15
CA ARG A 225 28.55 -33.02 -11.85
C ARG A 225 28.97 -34.48 -11.59
N PRO A 226 29.97 -35.03 -12.31
CA PRO A 226 30.45 -36.38 -12.01
C PRO A 226 30.98 -36.46 -10.57
N PRO A 227 30.83 -37.60 -9.87
CA PRO A 227 31.34 -37.74 -8.51
C PRO A 227 32.86 -37.48 -8.50
N PRO A 228 33.39 -36.86 -7.43
CA PRO A 228 34.82 -36.66 -7.31
C PRO A 228 35.52 -38.03 -7.37
N TYR A 229 36.50 -38.18 -8.28
CA TYR A 229 37.37 -39.35 -8.35
C TYR A 229 38.09 -39.49 -7.00
N HIS A 230 37.64 -40.40 -6.15
CA HIS A 230 38.46 -40.91 -5.06
C HIS A 230 39.51 -41.84 -5.69
N GLY A 231 40.74 -41.35 -5.81
CA GLY A 231 41.89 -42.16 -6.19
C GLY A 231 42.07 -43.28 -5.17
N ALA A 232 41.73 -44.50 -5.57
CA ALA A 232 42.13 -45.70 -4.84
C ALA A 232 43.65 -45.83 -4.99
N ASN A 233 44.40 -45.57 -3.90
CA ASN A 233 45.80 -45.94 -3.79
C ASN A 233 45.88 -47.47 -3.78
N PHE A 234 46.06 -48.07 -4.95
CA PHE A 234 46.47 -49.46 -5.08
C PHE A 234 48.00 -49.52 -5.00
N SER A 235 48.54 -49.49 -3.78
CA SER A 235 49.95 -49.82 -3.57
C SER A 235 50.13 -51.34 -3.78
N GLN A 236 50.67 -51.70 -4.94
CA GLN A 236 51.11 -53.05 -5.26
C GLN A 236 52.21 -53.49 -4.27
N THR A 237 51.92 -54.53 -3.49
CA THR A 237 52.92 -55.39 -2.87
C THR A 237 53.53 -56.27 -3.97
N PHE A 238 54.74 -55.93 -4.41
CA PHE A 238 55.61 -56.88 -5.11
C PHE A 238 56.39 -57.68 -4.06
N VAL A 239 56.16 -58.99 -4.04
CA VAL A 239 57.09 -60.03 -3.55
C VAL A 239 57.55 -60.80 -4.77
#